data_AF-A0A353HYH7-F1
#
_entry.id   AF-A0A353HYH7-F1
#
_cell.length_a   1.000
_cell.length_b   1.000
_cell.length_c   1.000
_cell.angle_alpha   90.00
_cell.angle_beta   90.00
_cell.angle_gamma   90.00
#
_symmetry.space_group_name_H-M   'P 1'
#
loop_
_entity.id
_entity.type
_entity.pdbx_description
1 polymer ?
#
loop_
_entity_poly.entity_id
_entity_poly.type
_entity_poly.pdbx_seq_one_letter_code
_entity_poly.pdbx_strand_id
1 'polypeptide(L)'
;MSLHPHQNTTLTIFCKVVDNYGDIGICWRLARQLQHEHGVAVTLWVDDLESFRRICPEVDPEAGDRFVQGVRVRHWRGQEGSYAPGEVDDIVIEFFGCELPPGYVEAMAQRSPRPVWLNYEGLSAEEWVEGCHRLPSMHPRLKLTKHFFFPGFTNKTGGLLRERLLGAERAAFQADPARMAAFLRGLGLAQGEIDAFKVSLFCYPFAPVAALFQAWEENAQAVTC
;
A
#
# COMPACT_ATOMS: atom_id res chain seq x y z
N MET A 1 27.71 8.26 -29.75
CA MET A 1 27.47 7.81 -28.35
C MET A 1 26.04 7.32 -28.28
N SER A 2 25.86 6.01 -28.17
CA SER A 2 24.54 5.37 -28.16
C SER A 2 23.87 5.67 -26.82
N LEU A 3 22.86 6.55 -26.83
CA LEU A 3 21.94 6.75 -25.72
C LEU A 3 21.22 5.41 -25.53
N HIS A 4 21.66 4.61 -24.56
CA HIS A 4 20.83 3.52 -24.07
C HIS A 4 19.59 4.20 -23.48
N PRO A 5 18.37 3.88 -23.93
CA PRO A 5 17.18 4.34 -23.23
C PRO A 5 17.33 3.84 -21.79
N HIS A 6 17.31 4.75 -20.82
CA HIS A 6 17.26 4.36 -19.42
C HIS A 6 16.03 3.48 -19.26
N GLN A 7 16.23 2.17 -19.13
CA GLN A 7 15.16 1.26 -18.79
C GLN A 7 14.66 1.68 -17.41
N ASN A 8 13.38 1.98 -17.29
CA ASN A 8 12.77 2.23 -15.99
C ASN A 8 13.00 0.99 -15.11
N THR A 9 13.46 1.19 -13.87
CA THR A 9 13.54 0.11 -12.87
C THR A 9 12.19 -0.58 -12.77
N THR A 10 12.17 -1.91 -12.83
CA THR A 10 10.93 -2.67 -12.69
C THR A 10 10.78 -3.23 -11.28
N LEU A 11 9.56 -3.30 -10.77
CA LEU A 11 9.29 -3.73 -9.40
C LEU A 11 8.00 -4.53 -9.31
N THR A 12 8.07 -5.70 -8.69
CA THR A 12 6.90 -6.52 -8.34
C THR A 12 6.58 -6.39 -6.86
N ILE A 13 5.31 -6.18 -6.51
CA ILE A 13 4.77 -6.31 -5.15
C ILE A 13 3.81 -7.48 -5.13
N PHE A 14 4.02 -8.44 -4.22
CA PHE A 14 3.03 -9.47 -3.90
C PHE A 14 2.27 -9.05 -2.65
N CYS A 15 0.95 -8.97 -2.79
CA CYS A 15 0.02 -8.61 -1.73
C CYS A 15 -0.95 -9.78 -1.51
N LYS A 16 -0.88 -10.39 -0.32
CA LYS A 16 -1.90 -11.32 0.15
C LYS A 16 -2.86 -10.55 1.06
N VAL A 17 -4.13 -10.48 0.71
CA VAL A 17 -5.13 -9.72 1.47
C VAL A 17 -5.62 -10.56 2.64
N VAL A 18 -5.22 -10.19 3.86
CA VAL A 18 -5.63 -10.85 5.11
C VAL A 18 -6.46 -9.90 5.96
N ASP A 19 -6.03 -8.64 6.13
CA ASP A 19 -6.80 -7.62 6.84
C ASP A 19 -7.57 -6.70 5.88
N ASN A 20 -8.72 -7.20 5.40
CA ASN A 20 -9.73 -6.46 4.65
C ASN A 20 -9.13 -5.54 3.55
N TYR A 21 -8.99 -4.25 3.86
CA TYR A 21 -8.51 -3.21 2.96
C TYR A 21 -7.16 -2.64 3.36
N GLY A 22 -6.62 -3.01 4.53
CA GLY A 22 -5.37 -2.49 5.07
C GLY A 22 -4.19 -2.90 4.20
N ASP A 23 -4.01 -4.20 3.99
CA ASP A 23 -2.88 -4.76 3.26
C ASP A 23 -2.82 -4.24 1.81
N ILE A 24 -3.94 -4.38 1.10
CA ILE A 24 -4.07 -3.92 -0.28
C ILE A 24 -4.04 -2.39 -0.38
N GLY A 25 -4.57 -1.67 0.62
CA GLY A 25 -4.52 -0.21 0.66
C GLY A 25 -3.09 0.32 0.75
N ILE A 26 -2.24 -0.30 1.57
CA ILE A 26 -0.83 0.06 1.70
C ILE A 26 -0.07 -0.31 0.42
N CYS A 27 -0.23 -1.53 -0.08
CA CYS A 27 0.41 -1.97 -1.33
C CYS A 27 0.05 -1.07 -2.51
N TRP A 28 -1.24 -0.72 -2.64
CA TRP A 28 -1.72 0.16 -3.70
C TRP A 28 -1.15 1.57 -3.59
N ARG A 29 -1.12 2.14 -2.38
CA ARG A 29 -0.52 3.46 -2.14
C ARG A 29 0.97 3.46 -2.50
N LEU A 30 1.72 2.46 -2.05
CA LEU A 30 3.14 2.30 -2.38
C LEU A 30 3.36 2.16 -3.90
N ALA A 31 2.60 1.29 -4.56
CA ALA A 31 2.70 1.05 -6.01
C ALA A 31 2.49 2.34 -6.81
N ARG A 32 1.43 3.09 -6.49
CA ARG A 32 1.12 4.37 -7.13
C ARG A 32 2.20 5.40 -6.88
N GLN A 33 2.72 5.52 -5.66
CA GLN A 33 3.75 6.50 -5.36
C GLN A 33 5.05 6.20 -6.13
N LEU A 34 5.48 4.93 -6.15
CA LEU A 34 6.66 4.49 -6.91
C LEU A 34 6.50 4.77 -8.41
N GLN A 35 5.31 4.52 -8.95
CA GLN A 35 5.03 4.77 -10.36
C GLN A 35 4.99 6.28 -10.68
N HIS A 36 4.18 7.06 -9.96
CA HIS A 36 3.92 8.46 -10.30
C HIS A 36 5.05 9.41 -9.89
N GLU A 37 5.72 9.15 -8.77
CA GLU A 37 6.75 10.05 -8.23
C GLU A 37 8.17 9.64 -8.59
N HIS A 38 8.40 8.35 -8.89
CA HIS A 38 9.73 7.79 -9.14
C HIS A 38 9.90 7.10 -10.49
N GLY A 39 8.85 6.98 -11.30
CA GLY A 39 8.93 6.39 -12.65
C GLY A 39 9.23 4.89 -12.67
N VAL A 40 9.03 4.20 -11.54
CA VAL A 40 9.22 2.74 -11.43
C VAL A 40 8.07 2.04 -12.17
N ALA A 41 8.40 1.03 -12.99
CA ALA A 41 7.39 0.19 -13.62
C ALA A 41 6.91 -0.87 -12.62
N VAL A 42 5.78 -0.63 -11.97
CA VAL A 42 5.26 -1.49 -10.89
C VAL A 42 4.27 -2.52 -11.41
N THR A 43 4.50 -3.78 -11.05
CA THR A 43 3.55 -4.89 -11.12
C THR A 43 3.04 -5.21 -9.70
N LEU A 44 1.73 -5.12 -9.47
CA LEU A 44 1.07 -5.46 -8.21
C LEU A 44 0.27 -6.75 -8.38
N TRP A 45 0.74 -7.83 -7.75
CA TRP A 45 0.03 -9.10 -7.65
C TRP A 45 -0.85 -9.11 -6.40
N VAL A 46 -2.13 -9.40 -6.57
CA VAL A 46 -3.13 -9.39 -5.49
C VAL A 46 -3.94 -10.67 -5.56
N ASP A 47 -4.12 -11.38 -4.45
CA ASP A 47 -4.91 -12.62 -4.40
C ASP A 47 -6.43 -12.36 -4.35
N ASP A 48 -6.85 -11.30 -3.68
CA ASP A 48 -8.25 -10.84 -3.60
C ASP A 48 -8.47 -9.50 -4.33
N LEU A 49 -8.81 -9.58 -5.61
CA LEU A 49 -9.17 -8.40 -6.42
C LEU A 49 -10.55 -7.82 -6.06
N GLU A 50 -11.41 -8.57 -5.37
CA GLU A 50 -12.73 -8.07 -4.95
C GLU A 50 -12.59 -7.05 -3.81
N SER A 51 -11.75 -7.36 -2.82
CA SER A 51 -11.36 -6.40 -1.79
C SER A 51 -10.66 -5.18 -2.41
N PHE A 52 -9.79 -5.39 -3.40
CA PHE A 52 -9.11 -4.29 -4.08
C PHE A 52 -10.07 -3.34 -4.81
N ARG A 53 -11.08 -3.87 -5.50
CA ARG A 53 -12.08 -3.07 -6.22
C ARG A 53 -12.82 -2.09 -5.30
N ARG A 54 -12.98 -2.40 -4.01
CA ARG A 54 -13.62 -1.48 -3.05
C ARG A 54 -12.83 -0.19 -2.82
N ILE A 55 -11.50 -0.25 -2.88
CA ILE A 55 -10.64 0.94 -2.75
C ILE A 55 -10.25 1.56 -4.09
N CYS A 56 -10.30 0.78 -5.18
CA CYS A 56 -10.05 1.25 -6.54
C CYS A 56 -11.09 0.65 -7.50
N PRO A 57 -12.23 1.35 -7.73
CA PRO A 57 -13.33 0.83 -8.55
C PRO A 57 -12.97 0.53 -10.02
N GLU A 58 -11.85 1.07 -10.52
CA GLU A 58 -11.32 0.79 -11.86
C GLU A 58 -10.74 -0.63 -11.99
N VAL A 59 -10.46 -1.31 -10.87
CA VAL A 59 -10.00 -2.69 -10.86
C VAL A 59 -11.15 -3.60 -11.25
N ASP A 60 -10.94 -4.35 -12.33
CA ASP A 60 -11.83 -5.42 -12.77
C ASP A 60 -11.35 -6.76 -12.20
N PRO A 61 -12.09 -7.39 -11.26
CA PRO A 61 -11.70 -8.65 -10.63
C PRO A 61 -11.60 -9.82 -11.63
N GLU A 62 -12.30 -9.74 -12.76
CA GLU A 62 -12.28 -10.79 -13.79
C GLU A 62 -11.10 -10.61 -14.76
N ALA A 63 -10.55 -9.40 -14.84
CA ALA A 63 -9.40 -9.12 -15.70
C ALA A 63 -8.10 -9.45 -14.97
N GLY A 64 -7.55 -10.64 -15.24
CA GLY A 64 -6.36 -11.15 -14.55
C GLY A 64 -5.05 -10.37 -14.79
N ASP A 65 -5.00 -9.42 -15.74
CA ASP A 65 -3.82 -8.60 -16.06
C ASP A 65 -4.22 -7.29 -16.75
N ARG A 66 -4.12 -6.16 -16.05
CA ARG A 66 -4.50 -4.84 -16.57
C ARG A 66 -3.66 -3.72 -15.98
N PHE A 67 -3.53 -2.62 -16.72
CA PHE A 67 -2.99 -1.38 -16.17
C PHE A 67 -4.10 -0.55 -15.55
N VAL A 68 -3.92 -0.14 -14.29
CA VAL A 68 -4.79 0.80 -13.57
C VAL A 68 -3.92 1.92 -13.06
N GLN A 69 -4.23 3.16 -13.44
CA GLN A 69 -3.45 4.36 -13.05
C GLN A 69 -1.92 4.21 -13.27
N GLY A 70 -1.52 3.50 -14.33
CA GLY A 70 -0.10 3.28 -14.68
C GLY A 70 0.59 2.12 -13.96
N VAL A 71 -0.07 1.44 -13.02
CA VAL A 71 0.42 0.23 -12.34
C VAL A 71 -0.18 -1.01 -13.01
N ARG A 72 0.63 -2.03 -13.27
CA ARG A 72 0.13 -3.32 -13.79
C ARG A 72 -0.42 -4.15 -12.64
N VAL A 73 -1.71 -4.42 -12.63
CA VAL A 73 -2.39 -5.25 -11.63
C VAL A 73 -2.57 -6.65 -12.19
N ARG A 74 -2.17 -7.68 -11.42
CA ARG A 74 -2.31 -9.09 -11.78
C ARG A 74 -3.01 -9.88 -10.69
N HIS A 75 -3.86 -10.82 -11.09
CA HIS A 75 -4.52 -11.73 -10.15
C HIS A 75 -3.56 -12.83 -9.70
N TRP A 76 -3.25 -12.88 -8.41
CA TRP A 76 -2.47 -13.94 -7.79
C TRP A 76 -3.38 -15.11 -7.40
N ARG A 77 -3.50 -16.10 -8.29
CA ARG A 77 -4.45 -17.21 -8.13
C ARG A 77 -4.01 -18.29 -7.13
N GLY A 78 -2.79 -18.22 -6.60
CA GLY A 78 -2.27 -19.18 -5.63
C GLY A 78 -0.78 -19.49 -5.81
N GLN A 79 -0.35 -20.63 -5.26
CA GLN A 79 1.06 -21.04 -5.21
C GLN A 79 1.53 -21.78 -6.48
N GLU A 80 0.58 -22.15 -7.34
CA GLU A 80 0.85 -22.82 -8.61
C GLU A 80 1.23 -21.80 -9.70
N GLY A 81 2.19 -22.17 -10.54
CA GLY A 81 2.60 -21.35 -11.69
C GLY A 81 4.02 -21.64 -12.16
N SER A 82 4.25 -21.46 -13.45
CA SER A 82 5.59 -21.48 -14.04
C SER A 82 5.96 -20.06 -14.44
N TYR A 83 7.16 -19.64 -14.04
CA TYR A 83 7.67 -18.30 -14.25
C TYR A 83 9.05 -18.41 -14.88
N ALA A 84 9.27 -17.70 -15.99
CA ALA A 84 10.57 -17.60 -16.60
C ALA A 84 11.43 -16.56 -15.88
N PRO A 85 12.77 -16.71 -15.83
CA PRO A 85 13.65 -15.71 -15.21
C PRO A 85 13.51 -14.31 -15.80
N GLY A 86 13.13 -14.21 -17.09
CA GLY A 86 12.87 -12.94 -17.78
C GLY A 86 11.56 -12.24 -17.39
N GLU A 87 10.68 -12.91 -16.64
CA GLU A 87 9.44 -12.33 -16.09
C GLU A 87 9.64 -11.73 -14.69
N VAL A 88 10.83 -11.91 -14.10
CA VAL A 88 11.15 -11.40 -12.77
C VAL A 88 11.70 -9.98 -12.88
N ASP A 89 11.03 -9.06 -12.19
CA ASP A 89 11.38 -7.65 -12.12
C ASP A 89 12.66 -7.37 -11.29
N ASP A 90 13.26 -6.19 -11.43
CA ASP A 90 14.52 -5.82 -10.75
C ASP A 90 14.42 -5.89 -9.23
N ILE A 91 13.24 -5.58 -8.70
CA ILE A 91 12.92 -5.56 -7.28
C ILE A 91 11.67 -6.41 -7.05
N VAL A 92 11.70 -7.26 -6.05
CA VAL A 92 10.56 -8.08 -5.62
C VAL A 92 10.27 -7.76 -4.16
N ILE A 93 9.06 -7.29 -3.88
CA ILE A 93 8.55 -7.02 -2.55
C ILE A 93 7.55 -8.12 -2.18
N GLU A 94 7.89 -8.82 -1.10
CA GLU A 94 6.99 -9.64 -0.33
C GLU A 94 6.33 -8.77 0.72
N PHE A 95 5.00 -8.60 0.70
CA PHE A 95 4.31 -7.76 1.65
C PHE A 95 3.81 -8.58 2.84
N PHE A 96 4.17 -8.17 4.05
CA PHE A 96 3.84 -8.82 5.33
C PHE A 96 4.16 -10.31 5.36
N GLY A 97 5.32 -10.69 4.81
CA GLY A 97 5.79 -12.07 4.85
C GLY A 97 4.94 -13.04 4.02
N CYS A 98 4.17 -12.56 3.02
CA CYS A 98 3.36 -13.44 2.20
C CYS A 98 4.24 -14.46 1.44
N GLU A 99 3.92 -15.74 1.50
CA GLU A 99 4.73 -16.74 0.80
C GLU A 99 4.58 -16.62 -0.73
N LEU A 100 5.67 -16.25 -1.41
CA LEU A 100 5.73 -16.20 -2.87
C LEU A 100 5.60 -17.60 -3.49
N PRO A 101 5.02 -17.73 -4.71
CA PRO A 101 5.00 -19.00 -5.44
C PRO A 101 6.41 -19.61 -5.54
N PRO A 102 6.61 -20.90 -5.21
CA PRO A 102 7.92 -21.54 -5.27
C PRO A 102 8.60 -21.41 -6.65
N GLY A 103 7.82 -21.55 -7.73
CA GLY A 103 8.32 -21.37 -9.10
C GLY A 103 8.80 -19.94 -9.38
N TYR A 104 8.21 -18.92 -8.75
CA TYR A 104 8.66 -17.54 -8.87
C TYR A 104 9.99 -17.33 -8.14
N VAL A 105 10.15 -17.90 -6.94
CA VAL A 105 11.42 -17.84 -6.18
C VAL A 105 12.54 -18.57 -6.92
N GLU A 106 12.25 -19.70 -7.57
CA GLU A 106 13.21 -20.39 -8.44
C GLU A 106 13.61 -19.53 -9.65
N ALA A 107 12.66 -18.87 -10.30
CA ALA A 107 12.92 -17.93 -11.39
C ALA A 107 13.80 -16.75 -10.93
N MET A 108 13.54 -16.20 -9.73
CA MET A 108 14.38 -15.16 -9.12
C MET A 108 15.83 -15.60 -8.96
N ALA A 109 16.07 -16.86 -8.55
CA ALA A 109 17.41 -17.40 -8.35
C ALA A 109 18.18 -17.62 -9.65
N GLN A 110 17.46 -17.87 -10.76
CA GLN A 110 17.99 -18.10 -12.10
C GLN A 110 18.20 -16.81 -12.90
N ARG A 111 17.53 -15.71 -12.52
CA ARG A 111 17.68 -14.38 -13.13
C ARG A 111 19.11 -13.84 -12.96
N SER A 112 19.62 -13.17 -13.99
CA SER A 112 20.87 -12.42 -13.95
C SER A 112 20.69 -11.01 -14.53
N PRO A 113 20.91 -9.93 -13.75
CA PRO A 113 21.27 -9.94 -12.32
C PRO A 113 20.12 -10.46 -11.44
N ARG A 114 20.45 -11.02 -10.26
CA ARG A 114 19.42 -11.42 -9.29
C ARG A 114 18.62 -10.19 -8.83
N PRO A 115 17.33 -10.34 -8.56
CA PRO A 115 16.52 -9.22 -8.10
C PRO A 115 16.88 -8.84 -6.66
N VAL A 116 16.63 -7.58 -6.30
CA VAL A 116 16.57 -7.18 -4.89
C VAL A 116 15.30 -7.78 -4.30
N TRP A 117 15.42 -8.57 -3.24
CA TRP A 117 14.28 -9.16 -2.54
C TRP A 117 14.07 -8.48 -1.20
N LEU A 118 12.92 -7.83 -1.03
CA LEU A 118 12.52 -7.15 0.20
C LEU A 118 11.33 -7.87 0.84
N ASN A 119 11.35 -7.99 2.16
CA ASN A 119 10.16 -8.26 2.95
C ASN A 119 9.69 -6.95 3.57
N TYR A 120 8.56 -6.42 3.10
CA TYR A 120 7.96 -5.21 3.66
C TYR A 120 7.13 -5.60 4.88
N GLU A 121 7.52 -5.10 6.05
CA GLU A 121 6.96 -5.49 7.35
C GLU A 121 5.88 -4.51 7.83
N GLY A 122 5.16 -4.93 8.87
CA GLY A 122 4.18 -4.08 9.56
C GLY A 122 4.82 -2.81 10.12
N LEU A 123 4.07 -1.70 10.05
CA LEU A 123 4.46 -0.45 10.71
C LEU A 123 4.51 -0.67 12.23
N SER A 124 5.63 -0.31 12.86
CA SER A 124 5.74 -0.31 14.32
C SER A 124 6.44 0.94 14.83
N ALA A 125 6.08 1.33 16.05
CA ALA A 125 6.76 2.35 16.84
C ALA A 125 7.72 1.76 17.90
N GLU A 126 7.80 0.43 17.98
CA GLU A 126 8.68 -0.24 18.93
C GLU A 126 10.14 -0.09 18.52
N GLU A 127 11.02 0.21 19.48
CA GLU A 127 12.43 0.52 19.22
C GLU A 127 13.20 -0.63 18.54
N TRP A 128 12.80 -1.89 18.80
CA TRP A 128 13.50 -3.06 18.26
C TRP A 128 13.48 -3.12 16.72
N VAL A 129 12.49 -2.51 16.05
CA VAL A 129 12.42 -2.52 14.58
C VAL A 129 13.59 -1.77 13.93
N GLU A 130 14.24 -0.85 14.65
CA GLU A 130 15.45 -0.17 14.18
C GLU A 130 16.60 -1.16 13.94
N GLY A 131 16.74 -2.18 14.80
CA GLY A 131 17.77 -3.21 14.68
C GLY A 131 17.47 -4.27 13.62
N CYS A 132 16.21 -4.38 13.19
CA CYS A 132 15.77 -5.34 12.18
C CYS A 132 15.62 -4.73 10.79
N HIS A 133 15.48 -3.41 10.67
CA HIS A 133 15.42 -2.73 9.37
C HIS A 133 16.71 -2.95 8.57
N ARG A 134 16.57 -3.36 7.31
CA ARG A 134 17.63 -3.76 6.35
C ARG A 134 18.42 -5.01 6.71
N LEU A 135 18.00 -5.76 7.73
CA LEU A 135 18.68 -6.99 8.10
C LEU A 135 18.56 -8.02 6.95
N PRO A 136 19.68 -8.64 6.51
CA PRO A 136 19.65 -9.67 5.50
C PRO A 136 19.26 -11.03 6.09
N SER A 137 18.51 -11.81 5.33
CA SER A 137 18.16 -13.20 5.58
C SER A 137 18.50 -14.02 4.33
N MET A 138 19.48 -14.90 4.47
CA MET A 138 19.92 -15.76 3.36
C MET A 138 18.90 -16.88 3.15
N HIS A 139 18.47 -17.06 1.92
CA HIS A 139 17.60 -18.17 1.58
C HIS A 139 18.38 -19.51 1.77
N PRO A 140 17.78 -20.54 2.37
CA PRO A 140 18.53 -21.73 2.86
C PRO A 140 19.19 -22.57 1.75
N ARG A 141 18.64 -22.54 0.54
CA ARG A 141 19.13 -23.35 -0.61
C ARG A 141 19.55 -22.52 -1.80
N LEU A 142 18.66 -21.65 -2.25
CA LEU A 142 18.91 -20.71 -3.36
C LEU A 142 19.83 -19.58 -2.90
N LYS A 143 20.74 -19.14 -3.77
CA LYS A 143 21.67 -18.02 -3.50
C LYS A 143 20.94 -16.65 -3.56
N LEU A 144 19.85 -16.52 -2.83
CA LEU A 144 19.05 -15.30 -2.71
C LEU A 144 19.21 -14.73 -1.29
N THR A 145 19.13 -13.41 -1.17
CA THR A 145 19.14 -12.72 0.12
C THR A 145 17.90 -11.82 0.17
N LYS A 146 17.02 -12.12 1.11
CA LYS A 146 15.86 -11.30 1.47
C LYS A 146 16.32 -10.23 2.46
N HIS A 147 15.86 -8.99 2.35
CA HIS A 147 16.13 -7.94 3.32
C HIS A 147 14.82 -7.47 3.96
N PHE A 148 14.81 -7.32 5.27
CA PHE A 148 13.64 -6.82 5.97
C PHE A 148 13.52 -5.30 5.83
N PHE A 149 12.34 -4.80 5.50
CA PHE A 149 12.02 -3.39 5.43
C PHE A 149 10.92 -3.09 6.43
N PHE A 150 11.29 -2.60 7.60
CA PHE A 150 10.36 -2.11 8.63
C PHE A 150 10.04 -0.63 8.43
N PRO A 151 8.78 -0.24 8.14
CA PRO A 151 8.32 1.13 8.27
C PRO A 151 8.34 1.56 9.74
N GLY A 152 8.52 2.85 9.99
CA GLY A 152 8.59 3.36 11.35
C GLY A 152 8.74 4.87 11.43
N PHE A 153 8.83 5.37 12.66
CA PHE A 153 8.75 6.79 12.98
C PHE A 153 10.11 7.46 13.17
N THR A 154 11.22 6.73 13.05
CA THR A 154 12.58 7.23 13.24
C THR A 154 13.41 7.11 11.96
N ASN A 155 14.53 7.84 11.90
CA ASN A 155 15.46 7.82 10.76
C ASN A 155 16.22 6.50 10.59
N LYS A 156 16.09 5.55 11.52
CA LYS A 156 16.69 4.21 11.44
C LYS A 156 15.74 3.16 10.85
N THR A 157 14.50 3.56 10.56
CA THR A 157 13.48 2.71 9.93
C THR A 157 13.24 3.14 8.49
N GLY A 158 12.32 2.45 7.81
CA GLY A 158 11.91 2.73 6.43
C GLY A 158 11.05 3.98 6.26
N GLY A 159 10.72 4.68 7.36
CA GLY A 159 9.85 5.85 7.33
C GLY A 159 8.38 5.50 7.12
N LEU A 160 7.62 6.48 6.62
CA LEU A 160 6.18 6.40 6.39
C LEU A 160 5.87 6.75 4.92
N LEU A 161 4.87 6.07 4.35
CA LEU A 161 4.30 6.47 3.06
C LEU A 161 3.71 7.88 3.16
N ARG A 162 4.17 8.76 2.29
CA ARG A 162 3.70 10.15 2.21
C ARG A 162 4.00 10.68 0.81
N GLU A 163 2.95 10.93 0.06
CA GLU A 163 3.05 11.55 -1.27
C GLU A 163 3.69 12.93 -1.15
N ARG A 164 4.54 13.29 -2.12
CA ARG A 164 5.37 14.50 -2.10
C ARG A 164 4.55 15.77 -1.89
N LEU A 165 3.35 15.83 -2.48
CA LEU A 165 2.49 17.01 -2.46
C LEU A 165 1.42 16.99 -1.35
N LEU A 166 1.26 15.88 -0.62
CA LEU A 166 0.19 15.69 0.37
C LEU A 166 0.09 16.83 1.38
N GLY A 167 1.24 17.32 1.86
CA GLY A 167 1.28 18.40 2.84
C GLY A 167 0.73 19.73 2.30
N ALA A 168 1.12 20.10 1.08
CA ALA A 168 0.68 21.34 0.44
C ALA A 168 -0.79 21.25 0.02
N GLU A 169 -1.22 20.12 -0.54
CA GLU A 169 -2.61 19.89 -0.94
C GLU A 169 -3.56 19.90 0.26
N ARG A 170 -3.17 19.26 1.37
CA ARG A 170 -3.94 19.29 2.62
C ARG A 170 -4.08 20.71 3.16
N ALA A 171 -2.98 21.49 3.18
CA ALA A 171 -3.01 22.87 3.67
C ALA A 171 -3.90 23.76 2.79
N ALA A 172 -3.80 23.62 1.46
CA ALA A 172 -4.64 24.35 0.52
C ALA A 172 -6.13 23.98 0.67
N PHE A 173 -6.44 22.71 0.88
CA PHE A 173 -7.82 22.26 1.14
C PHE A 173 -8.37 22.83 2.45
N GLN A 174 -7.59 22.82 3.53
CA GLN A 174 -8.00 23.35 4.84
C GLN A 174 -8.12 24.87 4.89
N ALA A 175 -7.37 25.58 4.03
CA ALA A 175 -7.45 27.03 3.91
C ALA A 175 -8.65 27.51 3.07
N ASP A 176 -9.41 26.59 2.45
CA ASP A 176 -10.57 26.90 1.61
C ASP A 176 -11.86 26.30 2.20
N PRO A 177 -12.56 27.05 3.08
CA PRO A 177 -13.82 26.60 3.68
C PRO A 177 -14.91 26.28 2.66
N ALA A 178 -14.94 26.96 1.51
CA ALA A 178 -15.94 26.74 0.47
C ALA A 178 -15.72 25.37 -0.19
N ARG A 179 -14.46 25.03 -0.49
CA ARG A 179 -14.08 23.72 -1.01
C ARG A 179 -14.34 22.60 0.00
N MET A 180 -14.04 22.81 1.28
CA MET A 180 -14.37 21.84 2.34
C MET A 180 -15.87 21.60 2.44
N ALA A 181 -16.68 22.66 2.48
CA ALA A 181 -18.13 22.55 2.55
C ALA A 181 -18.73 21.88 1.31
N ALA A 182 -18.18 22.15 0.12
CA ALA A 182 -18.59 21.49 -1.12
C ALA A 182 -18.28 19.98 -1.10
N PHE A 183 -17.11 19.60 -0.61
CA PHE A 183 -16.75 18.19 -0.44
C PHE A 183 -17.72 17.47 0.51
N LEU A 184 -17.99 18.06 1.69
CA LEU A 184 -18.90 17.47 2.68
C LEU A 184 -20.35 17.38 2.19
N ARG A 185 -20.85 18.39 1.46
CA ARG A 185 -22.16 18.30 0.79
C ARG A 185 -22.21 17.16 -0.23
N GLY A 186 -21.10 16.90 -0.94
CA GLY A 186 -20.97 15.77 -1.85
C GLY A 186 -21.06 14.40 -1.14
N LEU A 187 -20.75 14.36 0.16
CA LEU A 187 -20.94 13.18 1.02
C LEU A 187 -22.35 13.10 1.65
N GLY A 188 -23.21 14.09 1.40
CA GLY A 188 -24.59 14.11 1.87
C GLY A 188 -24.84 14.96 3.13
N LEU A 189 -23.85 15.67 3.66
CA LEU A 189 -24.03 16.48 4.87
C LEU A 189 -24.82 17.76 4.58
N ALA A 190 -25.77 18.07 5.46
CA ALA A 190 -26.52 19.32 5.52
C ALA A 190 -25.67 20.45 6.13
N GLN A 191 -26.12 21.71 5.97
CA GLN A 191 -25.37 22.87 6.44
C GLN A 191 -25.10 22.85 7.95
N GLY A 192 -26.10 22.47 8.78
CA GLY A 192 -25.91 22.35 10.23
C GLY A 192 -24.90 21.28 10.64
N GLU A 193 -24.79 20.19 9.89
CA GLU A 193 -23.81 19.12 10.12
C GLU A 193 -22.40 19.54 9.69
N ILE A 194 -22.31 20.32 8.60
CA ILE A 194 -21.04 20.92 8.16
C ILE A 194 -20.49 21.89 9.19
N ASP A 195 -21.35 22.66 9.84
CA ASP A 195 -20.96 23.69 10.83
C ASP A 195 -20.65 23.09 12.22
N ALA A 196 -21.13 21.87 12.50
CA ALA A 196 -20.89 21.14 13.74
C ALA A 196 -19.42 20.66 13.90
N PHE A 197 -19.06 20.18 15.10
CA PHE A 197 -17.79 19.47 15.29
C PHE A 197 -17.85 18.14 14.56
N LYS A 198 -16.91 17.90 13.64
CA LYS A 198 -16.94 16.72 12.76
C LYS A 198 -15.98 15.65 13.25
N VAL A 199 -16.47 14.43 13.33
CA VAL A 199 -15.69 13.22 13.61
C VAL A 199 -15.90 12.26 12.46
N SER A 200 -14.85 11.57 11.99
CA SER A 200 -15.00 10.42 11.10
C SER A 200 -14.76 9.15 11.91
N LEU A 201 -15.74 8.25 11.97
CA LEU A 201 -15.62 6.98 12.69
C LEU A 201 -15.29 5.84 11.73
N PHE A 202 -14.07 5.32 11.84
CA PHE A 202 -13.61 4.13 11.12
C PHE A 202 -12.96 3.17 12.10
N CYS A 203 -13.65 2.06 12.42
CA CYS A 203 -13.24 1.12 13.46
C CYS A 203 -13.75 -0.29 13.19
N TYR A 204 -13.17 -1.27 13.88
CA TYR A 204 -13.66 -2.66 13.86
C TYR A 204 -14.98 -2.82 14.62
N PRO A 205 -15.77 -3.87 14.35
CA PRO A 205 -17.08 -4.09 14.97
C PRO A 205 -17.08 -4.16 16.51
N PHE A 206 -15.95 -4.47 17.13
CA PHE A 206 -15.81 -4.61 18.58
C PHE A 206 -15.32 -3.32 19.28
N ALA A 207 -15.16 -2.21 18.56
CA ALA A 207 -14.81 -0.95 19.18
C ALA A 207 -15.94 -0.45 20.11
N PRO A 208 -15.62 0.12 21.29
CA PRO A 208 -16.63 0.52 22.29
C PRO A 208 -17.33 1.84 21.93
N VAL A 209 -17.97 1.90 20.76
CA VAL A 209 -18.55 3.13 20.19
C VAL A 209 -19.77 3.66 20.95
N ALA A 210 -20.49 2.79 21.66
CA ALA A 210 -21.68 3.21 22.43
C ALA A 210 -21.35 4.22 23.53
N ALA A 211 -20.28 4.00 24.29
CA ALA A 211 -19.84 4.92 25.33
C ALA A 211 -19.35 6.27 24.74
N LEU A 212 -18.77 6.22 23.54
CA LEU A 212 -18.36 7.42 22.81
C LEU A 212 -19.58 8.24 22.36
N PHE A 213 -20.62 7.59 21.85
CA PHE A 213 -21.86 8.28 21.44
C PHE A 213 -22.61 8.90 22.62
N GLN A 214 -22.68 8.19 23.75
CA GLN A 214 -23.26 8.75 24.97
C GLN A 214 -22.53 10.03 25.40
N ALA A 215 -21.20 10.04 25.36
CA ALA A 215 -20.42 11.23 25.70
C ALA A 215 -20.66 12.40 24.74
N TRP A 216 -21.01 12.13 23.47
CA TRP A 216 -21.35 13.18 22.50
C TRP A 216 -22.77 13.72 22.70
N GLU A 217 -23.73 12.86 23.06
CA GLU A 217 -25.10 13.29 23.38
C GLU A 217 -25.15 14.22 24.59
N GLU A 218 -24.29 13.98 25.59
CA GLU A 218 -24.17 14.79 26.80
C GLU A 218 -23.40 16.11 26.57
N ASN A 219 -22.78 16.30 25.40
CA ASN A 219 -21.99 17.49 25.07
C ASN A 219 -22.87 18.64 24.58
N ALA A 220 -22.60 19.86 25.05
CA ALA A 220 -23.31 21.07 24.62
C ALA A 220 -22.96 21.47 23.17
N GLN A 221 -21.79 21.07 22.67
CA GLN A 221 -21.39 21.31 21.28
C GLN A 221 -21.95 20.23 20.37
N ALA A 222 -22.65 20.64 19.31
CA ALA A 222 -23.14 19.71 18.28
C ALA A 222 -22.00 18.94 17.62
N VAL A 223 -22.17 17.61 17.49
CA VAL A 223 -21.23 16.70 16.83
C VAL A 223 -21.92 16.05 15.63
N THR A 224 -21.21 15.99 14.50
CA THR A 224 -21.55 15.18 13.34
C THR A 224 -20.51 14.08 13.21
N CYS A 225 -20.94 12.83 13.24
CA CYS A 225 -20.09 11.64 13.09
C CYS A 225 -20.47 10.85 11.83
#